data_AF-R6C5S4-F1
#
_entry.id   AF-R6C5S4-F1
#
_cell.length_a   1.000
_cell.length_b   1.000
_cell.length_c   1.000
_cell.angle_alpha   90.00
_cell.angle_beta   90.00
_cell.angle_gamma   90.00
#
_symmetry.space_group_name_H-M   'P 1'
#
loop_
_entity.id
_entity.type
_entity.pdbx_description
1 polymer ?
#
loop_
_entity_poly.entity_id
_entity_poly.type
_entity_poly.pdbx_seq_one_letter_code
_entity_poly.pdbx_strand_id
1 'polypeptide(L)'
;MLQPINEKYKYNGEYTLVDGLSGTPNYRTGRWIAFYKNDMELVVDLKQETSVHKAWVRTYVEIGEEILDVRSISVLSSADGKIYKELKTVDYPAVTSKDKNGIYKHEVDFDTVNARYIKIIAKPEYKIPSWHWGSGRPAFIFVDEVGLE
;
A
#
# COMPACT_ATOMS: atom_id res chain seq x y z
N MET A 1 -10.13 -7.18 -1.41
CA MET A 1 -9.12 -7.15 -0.32
C MET A 1 -8.98 -8.54 0.28
N LEU A 2 -7.77 -8.92 0.74
CA LEU A 2 -7.54 -10.17 1.47
C LEU A 2 -7.30 -9.96 2.98
N GLN A 3 -6.97 -8.73 3.39
CA GLN A 3 -6.82 -8.32 4.78
C GLN A 3 -7.85 -7.23 5.13
N PRO A 4 -8.25 -7.09 6.40
CA PRO A 4 -9.24 -6.10 6.79
C PRO A 4 -8.69 -4.67 6.62
N ILE A 5 -9.57 -3.78 6.14
CA ILE A 5 -9.37 -2.33 6.21
C ILE A 5 -9.72 -1.90 7.63
N ASN A 6 -8.97 -0.96 8.20
CA ASN A 6 -9.26 -0.41 9.52
C ASN A 6 -10.64 0.26 9.54
N GLU A 7 -11.54 -0.20 10.41
CA GLU A 7 -12.95 0.24 10.43
C GLU A 7 -13.12 1.75 10.65
N LYS A 8 -12.24 2.41 11.41
CA LYS A 8 -12.32 3.86 11.65
C LYS A 8 -12.02 4.67 10.38
N TYR A 9 -11.15 4.15 9.52
CA TYR A 9 -10.69 4.81 8.31
C TYR A 9 -11.05 4.00 7.06
N LYS A 10 -12.22 3.36 7.08
CA LYS A 10 -12.68 2.49 5.99
C LYS A 10 -13.29 3.26 4.83
N TYR A 11 -14.08 4.29 5.11
CA TYR A 11 -14.73 5.15 4.11
C TYR A 11 -15.39 4.36 2.96
N ASN A 12 -15.01 4.61 1.71
CA ASN A 12 -15.53 3.89 0.53
C ASN A 12 -14.88 2.51 0.31
N GLY A 13 -14.07 2.05 1.26
CA GLY A 13 -13.44 0.75 1.25
C GLY A 13 -12.43 0.60 0.13
N GLU A 14 -12.33 -0.62 -0.37
CA GLU A 14 -11.38 -0.99 -1.42
C GLU A 14 -11.56 -0.25 -2.74
N TYR A 15 -12.76 0.28 -3.01
CA TYR A 15 -13.02 1.07 -4.21
C TYR A 15 -12.22 2.37 -4.22
N THR A 16 -11.86 2.91 -3.04
CA THR A 16 -10.98 4.09 -2.95
C THR A 16 -9.65 3.83 -3.66
N LEU A 17 -9.12 2.60 -3.61
CA LEU A 17 -7.78 2.29 -4.14
C LEU A 17 -7.68 2.30 -5.67
N VAL A 18 -8.81 2.34 -6.38
CA VAL A 18 -8.87 2.15 -7.85
C VAL A 18 -9.91 3.07 -8.51
N ASP A 19 -10.29 4.16 -7.86
CA ASP A 19 -11.29 5.11 -8.39
C ASP A 19 -10.66 6.24 -9.23
N GLY A 20 -9.33 6.30 -9.31
CA GLY A 20 -8.58 7.31 -10.06
C GLY A 20 -8.48 8.66 -9.34
N LEU A 21 -8.92 8.76 -8.08
CA LEU A 21 -8.94 10.01 -7.33
C LEU A 21 -7.82 10.07 -6.29
N SER A 22 -7.16 11.22 -6.25
CA SER A 22 -6.03 11.44 -5.35
C SER A 22 -6.45 12.07 -4.02
N GLY A 23 -5.84 11.61 -2.93
CA GLY A 23 -5.90 12.25 -1.63
C GLY A 23 -5.05 13.51 -1.52
N THR A 24 -5.39 14.35 -0.54
CA THR A 24 -4.64 15.54 -0.15
C THR A 24 -3.82 15.26 1.12
N PRO A 25 -2.95 16.19 1.58
CA PRO A 25 -2.29 16.12 2.91
C PRO A 25 -3.25 16.26 4.11
N ASN A 26 -4.39 15.58 4.05
CA ASN A 26 -5.36 15.42 5.11
C ASN A 26 -5.98 14.02 5.01
N TYR A 27 -5.52 13.13 5.88
CA TYR A 27 -5.93 11.72 5.92
C TYR A 27 -7.40 11.49 6.35
N ARG A 28 -8.08 12.54 6.83
CA ARG A 28 -9.45 12.47 7.35
C ARG A 28 -10.51 12.84 6.30
N THR A 29 -10.11 13.09 5.06
CA THR A 29 -11.01 13.50 3.96
C THR A 29 -11.87 12.36 3.41
N GLY A 30 -11.59 11.11 3.79
CA GLY A 30 -12.18 9.92 3.21
C GLY A 30 -11.58 9.47 1.88
N ARG A 31 -10.52 10.16 1.42
CA ARG A 31 -9.73 9.77 0.25
C ARG A 31 -8.63 8.77 0.55
N TRP A 32 -8.35 8.52 1.82
CA TRP A 32 -7.35 7.58 2.26
C TRP A 32 -8.02 6.49 3.08
N ILE A 33 -7.73 5.22 2.79
CA ILE A 33 -8.09 4.12 3.66
C ILE A 33 -6.87 3.64 4.44
N ALA A 34 -7.08 3.04 5.62
CA ALA A 34 -5.97 2.66 6.48
C ALA A 34 -5.92 1.17 6.80
N PHE A 35 -4.70 0.69 7.09
CA PHE A 35 -4.42 -0.63 7.64
C PHE A 35 -3.62 -0.49 8.92
N TYR A 36 -3.85 -1.38 9.88
CA TYR A 36 -3.23 -1.31 11.21
C TYR A 36 -3.12 -2.70 11.82
N LYS A 37 -1.91 -3.11 12.22
CA LYS A 37 -1.59 -4.47 12.69
C LYS A 37 -1.72 -5.58 11.63
N ASN A 38 -1.95 -5.22 10.38
CA ASN A 38 -1.97 -6.12 9.25
C ASN A 38 -1.42 -5.42 8.00
N ASP A 39 -0.97 -6.22 7.04
CA ASP A 39 -0.56 -5.74 5.73
C ASP A 39 -1.77 -5.23 4.94
N MET A 40 -1.53 -4.33 3.98
CA MET A 40 -2.45 -4.16 2.87
C MET A 40 -2.24 -5.33 1.92
N GLU A 41 -3.28 -6.13 1.67
CA GLU A 41 -3.28 -7.16 0.63
C GLU A 41 -4.44 -6.93 -0.35
N LEU A 42 -4.11 -6.34 -1.50
CA LEU A 42 -5.04 -6.05 -2.58
C LEU A 42 -4.85 -7.07 -3.72
N VAL A 43 -5.95 -7.55 -4.28
CA VAL A 43 -5.96 -8.29 -5.55
C VAL A 43 -6.79 -7.49 -6.53
N VAL A 44 -6.16 -7.10 -7.64
CA VAL A 44 -6.81 -6.43 -8.77
C VAL A 44 -7.11 -7.48 -9.84
N ASP A 45 -8.39 -7.64 -10.19
CA ASP A 45 -8.83 -8.46 -11.34
C ASP A 45 -8.97 -7.57 -12.57
N LEU A 46 -8.03 -7.70 -13.50
CA LEU A 46 -7.97 -6.97 -14.77
C LEU A 46 -9.06 -7.40 -15.77
N LYS A 47 -9.91 -8.37 -15.39
CA LYS A 47 -11.03 -8.96 -16.17
C LYS A 47 -10.62 -9.80 -17.37
N GLN A 48 -9.50 -9.48 -18.00
CA GLN A 48 -8.89 -10.24 -19.07
C GLN A 48 -7.38 -10.34 -18.85
N GLU A 49 -6.72 -11.17 -19.66
CA GLU A 49 -5.26 -11.21 -19.68
C GLU A 49 -4.72 -9.90 -20.26
N THR A 50 -3.85 -9.25 -19.49
CA THR A 50 -3.31 -7.93 -19.80
C THR A 50 -1.80 -7.93 -19.56
N SER A 51 -1.06 -7.30 -20.47
CA SER A 51 0.37 -7.05 -20.33
C SER A 51 0.59 -5.94 -19.31
N VAL A 52 1.37 -6.20 -18.26
CA VAL A 52 1.70 -5.27 -17.18
C VAL A 52 3.19 -5.36 -16.89
N HIS A 53 3.83 -4.23 -16.58
CA HIS A 53 5.26 -4.12 -16.30
C HIS A 53 5.59 -3.23 -15.10
N LYS A 54 4.59 -2.52 -14.56
CA LYS A 54 4.76 -1.70 -13.35
C LYS A 54 3.51 -1.74 -12.49
N ALA A 55 3.73 -1.68 -11.18
CA ALA A 55 2.71 -1.36 -10.21
C ALA A 55 3.15 -0.16 -9.37
N TRP A 56 2.19 0.60 -8.85
CA TRP A 56 2.49 1.66 -7.91
C TRP A 56 1.43 1.80 -6.84
N VAL A 57 1.85 2.27 -5.66
CA VAL A 57 1.01 2.54 -4.49
C VAL A 57 1.30 3.94 -4.00
N ARG A 58 0.27 4.70 -3.64
CA ARG A 58 0.43 6.01 -3.02
C ARG A 58 0.11 5.95 -1.53
N THR A 59 1.05 6.40 -0.72
CA THR A 59 0.94 6.44 0.74
C THR A 59 0.94 7.89 1.23
N TYR A 60 0.29 8.12 2.37
CA TYR A 60 0.43 9.37 3.11
C TYR A 60 1.10 9.11 4.44
N VAL A 61 2.12 9.91 4.75
CA VAL A 61 2.93 9.85 5.96
C VAL A 61 2.67 11.09 6.80
N GLU A 62 2.32 10.85 8.06
CA GLU A 62 2.18 11.85 9.11
C GLU A 62 2.78 11.25 10.39
N ILE A 63 4.10 11.43 10.53
CA ILE A 63 4.94 10.74 11.51
C ILE A 63 4.41 10.95 12.93
N GLY A 64 4.07 12.21 13.26
CA GLY A 64 3.56 12.58 14.58
C GLY A 64 2.28 11.86 14.98
N GLU A 65 1.51 11.36 14.01
CA GLU A 65 0.24 10.65 14.19
C GLU A 65 0.38 9.12 14.03
N GLU A 66 1.61 8.60 14.05
CA GLU A 66 1.91 7.17 13.86
C GLU A 66 1.51 6.62 12.47
N ILE A 67 1.36 7.52 11.49
CA ILE A 67 1.14 7.17 10.09
C ILE A 67 2.50 7.14 9.41
N LEU A 68 3.06 5.94 9.28
CA LEU A 68 4.39 5.74 8.74
C LEU A 68 4.34 5.15 7.34
N ASP A 69 5.44 5.32 6.62
CA ASP A 69 5.56 4.73 5.30
C ASP A 69 5.68 3.21 5.36
N VAL A 70 5.47 2.57 4.22
CA VAL A 70 5.60 1.12 4.05
C VAL A 70 7.04 0.67 4.23
N ARG A 71 7.23 -0.58 4.68
CA ARG A 71 8.54 -1.23 4.81
C ARG A 71 8.89 -2.12 3.64
N SER A 72 7.90 -2.59 2.90
CA SER A 72 8.10 -3.26 1.63
C SER A 72 6.83 -3.21 0.78
N ILE A 73 7.00 -3.29 -0.54
CA ILE A 73 5.93 -3.59 -1.50
C ILE A 73 6.32 -4.82 -2.29
N SER A 74 5.45 -5.83 -2.29
CA SER A 74 5.58 -7.03 -3.11
C SER A 74 4.47 -7.07 -4.15
N VAL A 75 4.84 -7.37 -5.39
CA VAL A 75 3.93 -7.54 -6.53
C VAL A 75 3.98 -8.98 -6.99
N LEU A 76 2.81 -9.61 -7.10
CA LEU A 76 2.65 -10.97 -7.56
C LEU A 76 1.61 -11.03 -8.68
N SER A 77 1.78 -11.94 -9.64
CA SER A 77 0.80 -12.16 -10.70
C SER A 77 0.16 -13.54 -10.62
N SER A 78 -1.04 -13.65 -11.18
CA SER A 78 -1.75 -14.91 -11.34
C SER A 78 -2.62 -14.89 -12.60
N ALA A 79 -2.71 -16.04 -13.28
CA ALA A 79 -3.64 -16.26 -14.38
C ALA A 79 -5.02 -16.76 -13.88
N ASP A 80 -5.06 -17.50 -12.77
CA ASP A 80 -6.24 -18.20 -12.27
C ASP A 80 -6.83 -17.61 -10.98
N GLY A 81 -6.13 -16.65 -10.37
CA GLY A 81 -6.51 -16.00 -9.11
C GLY A 81 -6.26 -16.87 -7.87
N LYS A 82 -5.65 -18.05 -8.03
CA LYS A 82 -5.40 -19.04 -6.97
C LYS A 82 -3.90 -19.16 -6.68
N ILE A 83 -3.09 -19.35 -7.71
CA ILE A 83 -1.64 -19.49 -7.59
C ILE A 83 -1.00 -18.16 -7.99
N TYR A 84 -0.26 -17.55 -7.06
CA TYR A 84 0.43 -16.29 -7.28
C TYR A 84 1.94 -16.52 -7.36
N LYS A 85 2.56 -15.99 -8.40
CA LYS A 85 4.02 -15.96 -8.56
C LYS A 85 4.53 -14.56 -8.24
N GLU A 86 5.52 -14.46 -7.38
CA GLU A 86 6.18 -13.18 -7.10
C GLU A 86 6.91 -12.67 -8.35
N LEU A 87 6.68 -11.39 -8.66
CA LEU A 87 7.38 -10.67 -9.73
C LEU A 87 8.55 -9.89 -9.14
N LYS A 88 8.28 -9.11 -8.08
CA LYS A 88 9.26 -8.24 -7.46
C LYS A 88 8.84 -7.88 -6.04
N THR A 89 9.83 -7.74 -5.17
CA THR A 89 9.71 -7.07 -3.87
C THR A 89 10.70 -5.92 -3.81
N VAL A 90 10.26 -4.78 -3.29
CA VAL A 90 11.08 -3.60 -2.99
C VAL A 90 10.97 -3.31 -1.51
N ASP A 91 12.12 -3.20 -0.83
CA ASP A 91 12.20 -2.87 0.59
C ASP A 91 12.50 -1.38 0.79
N TYR A 92 11.91 -0.81 1.84
CA TYR A 92 12.09 0.59 2.22
C TYR A 92 12.69 0.67 3.64
N PRO A 93 13.58 1.64 3.89
CA PRO A 93 14.20 1.82 5.19
C PRO A 93 13.15 2.20 6.25
N ALA A 94 13.46 1.91 7.51
CA ALA A 94 12.66 2.42 8.63
C ALA A 94 12.71 3.95 8.66
N VAL A 95 11.60 4.57 9.07
CA VAL A 95 11.53 6.02 9.25
C VAL A 95 12.53 6.52 10.29
N THR A 96 13.11 7.68 10.02
CA THR A 96 14.05 8.41 10.87
C THR A 96 13.45 9.75 11.30
N SER A 97 14.02 10.36 12.34
CA SER A 97 13.58 11.68 12.82
C SER A 97 13.84 12.82 11.83
N LYS A 98 14.52 12.55 10.71
CA LYS A 98 14.82 13.53 9.64
C LYS A 98 13.87 13.41 8.46
N ASP A 99 13.08 12.34 8.39
CA ASP A 99 12.13 12.14 7.31
C ASP A 99 10.96 13.11 7.45
N LYS A 100 10.31 13.37 6.32
CA LYS A 100 9.26 14.39 6.22
C LYS A 100 7.89 13.72 6.20
N ASN A 101 6.89 14.45 6.67
CA ASN A 101 5.51 14.14 6.34
C ASN A 101 5.27 14.44 4.86
N GLY A 102 4.33 13.72 4.26
CA GLY A 102 4.01 13.94 2.86
C GLY A 102 3.31 12.77 2.21
N ILE A 103 3.01 12.96 0.93
CA ILE A 103 2.47 11.91 0.06
C ILE A 103 3.64 11.32 -0.71
N TYR A 104 3.74 10.00 -0.70
CA TYR A 104 4.78 9.24 -1.36
C TYR A 104 4.15 8.36 -2.43
N LYS A 105 4.74 8.32 -3.62
CA LYS A 105 4.40 7.35 -4.67
C LYS A 105 5.52 6.33 -4.73
N HIS A 106 5.16 5.08 -4.51
CA HIS A 106 6.07 3.94 -4.55
C HIS A 106 5.84 3.18 -5.84
N GLU A 107 6.84 3.13 -6.69
CA GLU A 107 6.78 2.43 -7.98
C GLU A 107 7.62 1.14 -7.91
N VAL A 108 7.08 0.08 -8.50
CA VAL A 108 7.73 -1.23 -8.58
C VAL A 108 7.70 -1.68 -10.04
N ASP A 109 8.83 -1.51 -10.71
CA ASP A 109 9.06 -2.03 -12.06
C ASP A 109 9.47 -3.51 -12.02
N PHE A 110 8.97 -4.28 -12.99
CA PHE A 110 9.26 -5.70 -13.17
C PHE A 110 9.23 -6.08 -14.65
N ASP A 111 9.78 -7.26 -14.97
CA ASP A 111 9.72 -7.79 -16.34
C ASP A 111 8.25 -7.91 -16.78
N THR A 112 7.94 -7.50 -18.01
CA THR A 112 6.58 -7.56 -18.55
C THR A 112 5.99 -8.96 -18.42
N VAL A 113 4.81 -9.04 -17.82
CA VAL A 113 4.02 -10.28 -17.72
C VAL A 113 2.64 -10.10 -18.29
N ASN A 114 2.10 -11.16 -18.88
CA ASN A 114 0.67 -11.26 -19.16
C ASN A 114 -0.02 -11.93 -17.97
N ALA A 115 -0.95 -11.22 -17.35
CA ALA A 115 -1.67 -11.70 -16.17
C ALA A 115 -3.11 -11.19 -16.17
N ARG A 116 -3.99 -11.89 -15.46
CA ARG A 116 -5.36 -11.41 -15.19
C ARG A 116 -5.47 -10.82 -13.79
N TYR A 117 -4.75 -11.38 -12.83
CA TYR A 117 -4.79 -10.93 -11.45
C TYR A 117 -3.41 -10.43 -11.03
N ILE A 118 -3.38 -9.24 -10.44
CA ILE A 118 -2.19 -8.70 -9.79
C ILE A 118 -2.49 -8.56 -8.30
N LYS A 119 -1.64 -9.17 -7.46
CA LYS A 119 -1.67 -9.00 -6.02
C LYS A 119 -0.57 -8.03 -5.60
N ILE A 120 -0.95 -7.06 -4.78
CA ILE A 120 -0.04 -6.08 -4.19
C ILE A 120 -0.11 -6.21 -2.68
N ILE A 121 1.04 -6.41 -2.06
CA ILE A 121 1.21 -6.51 -0.61
C ILE A 121 2.06 -5.33 -0.16
N ALA A 122 1.52 -4.46 0.68
CA ALA A 122 2.29 -3.38 1.31
C ALA A 122 2.37 -3.62 2.82
N LYS A 123 3.61 -3.74 3.32
CA LYS A 123 3.87 -4.05 4.73
C LYS A 123 4.04 -2.77 5.54
N PRO A 124 3.38 -2.62 6.70
CA PRO A 124 3.55 -1.46 7.57
C PRO A 124 4.82 -1.59 8.42
N GLU A 125 5.15 -0.51 9.13
CA GLU A 125 6.04 -0.58 10.28
C GLU A 125 5.31 -1.23 11.46
N TYR A 126 5.64 -2.50 11.76
CA TYR A 126 5.03 -3.22 12.88
C TYR A 126 5.55 -2.78 14.25
N LYS A 127 6.71 -2.11 14.29
CA LYS A 127 7.32 -1.63 15.51
C LYS A 127 7.97 -0.27 15.29
N ILE A 128 7.21 0.78 15.60
CA ILE A 128 7.66 2.17 15.53
C ILE A 128 9.03 2.32 16.21
N PRO A 129 10.01 2.98 15.57
CA PRO A 129 11.36 3.15 16.10
C PRO A 129 11.43 3.83 17.47
N SER A 130 12.52 3.55 18.20
CA SER A 130 12.72 3.99 19.60
C SER A 130 12.79 5.51 19.80
N TRP A 131 13.12 6.27 18.75
CA TRP A 131 13.21 7.72 18.80
C TRP A 131 11.83 8.40 18.79
N HIS A 132 10.78 7.69 18.36
CA HIS A 132 9.43 8.23 18.24
C HIS A 132 8.62 7.97 19.51
N TRP A 133 7.70 8.86 19.87
CA TRP A 133 6.82 8.72 21.06
C TRP A 133 5.91 7.48 20.96
N GLY A 134 5.65 7.01 19.74
CA GLY A 134 4.95 5.77 19.39
C GLY A 134 5.75 4.48 19.54
N SER A 135 7.01 4.55 20.01
CA SER A 135 7.94 3.43 20.07
C SER A 135 7.30 2.11 20.53
N GLY A 136 7.57 1.05 19.78
CA GLY A 136 7.10 -0.30 20.09
C GLY A 136 5.68 -0.62 19.62
N ARG A 137 4.85 0.39 19.30
CA ARG A 137 3.52 0.18 18.70
C ARG A 137 3.64 -0.09 17.20
N PRO A 138 2.65 -0.76 16.59
CA PRO A 138 2.53 -0.79 15.13
C PRO A 138 2.08 0.58 14.62
N ALA A 139 2.50 0.93 13.42
CA ALA A 139 2.06 2.12 12.71
C ALA A 139 0.84 1.84 11.83
N PHE A 140 0.12 2.91 11.50
CA PHE A 140 -0.82 2.88 10.39
C PHE A 140 -0.07 3.01 9.06
N ILE A 141 -0.62 2.39 8.02
CA ILE A 141 -0.40 2.82 6.64
C ILE A 141 -1.71 3.40 6.11
N PHE A 142 -1.63 4.53 5.39
CA PHE A 142 -2.75 5.14 4.69
C PHE A 142 -2.47 5.12 3.20
N VAL A 143 -3.44 4.65 2.41
CA VAL A 143 -3.34 4.49 0.95
C VAL A 143 -4.56 5.12 0.29
N ASP A 144 -4.34 5.95 -0.72
CA ASP A 144 -5.41 6.55 -1.53
C ASP A 144 -5.59 5.79 -2.84
N GLU A 145 -4.51 5.44 -3.54
CA GLU A 145 -4.61 4.90 -4.89
C GLU A 145 -3.52 3.85 -5.18
N VAL A 146 -3.89 2.87 -6.00
CA VAL A 146 -3.02 1.83 -6.56
C VAL A 146 -3.20 1.78 -8.06
N GLY A 147 -2.10 1.71 -8.81
CA GLY A 147 -2.15 1.61 -10.26
C GLY A 147 -1.25 0.53 -10.84
N LEU A 148 -1.57 0.17 -12.08
CA LEU A 148 -0.87 -0.81 -12.91
C LEU A 148 -0.64 -0.20 -14.29
N GLU A 149 0.56 -0.39 -14.84
CA GLU A 149 0.96 0.07 -16.19
C GLU A 149 1.58 -1.08 -16.99
#